data_AF-A0A150U1M9-F1
#
_entry.id   AF-A0A150U1M9-F1
#
_cell.length_a   1.000
_cell.length_b   1.000
_cell.length_c   1.000
_cell.angle_alpha   90.00
_cell.angle_beta   90.00
_cell.angle_gamma   90.00
#
_symmetry.space_group_name_H-M   'P 1'
#
loop_
_entity.id
_entity.type
_entity.pdbx_description
1 polymer ?
#
loop_
_entity_poly.entity_id
_entity_poly.type
_entity_poly.pdbx_seq_one_letter_code
_entity_poly.pdbx_strand_id
1 'polypeptide(L)'
;MACVQGGQRWGSDVTPVEFPVHVSVPVELGAGGELAVGLSVTNGLAEDVLAYLRGSALPVGRFVAIAAAPAPSRTAIPGAASAMGWALAVRQVVRDQVRATGARKVHLFLSGPAGGALLLGHLWNRIPSTQLYEDLSPGYAPAFLIPG
;
A
#
# COMPACT_ATOMS: atom_id res chain seq x y z
N MET A 1 10.56 15.97 -3.30
CA MET A 1 11.31 14.69 -3.31
C MET A 1 11.28 14.11 -4.72
N ALA A 2 12.33 13.43 -5.18
CA ALA A 2 12.36 12.79 -6.50
C ALA A 2 13.26 11.54 -6.53
N CYS A 3 13.06 10.68 -7.53
CA CYS A 3 13.89 9.50 -7.84
C CYS A 3 13.94 9.23 -9.34
N VAL A 4 14.79 8.30 -9.76
CA VAL A 4 14.82 7.78 -11.14
C VAL A 4 14.16 6.40 -11.15
N GLN A 5 13.17 6.22 -12.02
CA GLN A 5 12.45 4.96 -12.23
C GLN A 5 12.35 4.71 -13.73
N GLY A 6 12.84 3.55 -14.19
CA GLY A 6 12.80 3.20 -15.62
C GLY A 6 13.46 4.24 -16.54
N GLY A 7 14.50 4.93 -16.07
CA GLY A 7 15.18 6.00 -16.81
C GLY A 7 14.47 7.36 -16.79
N GLN A 8 13.34 7.50 -16.11
CA GLN A 8 12.59 8.76 -15.98
C GLN A 8 12.69 9.35 -14.58
N ARG A 9 12.73 10.68 -14.48
CA ARG A 9 12.62 11.38 -13.19
C ARG A 9 11.17 11.35 -12.71
N TRP A 10 10.95 10.78 -11.54
CA TRP A 10 9.67 10.82 -10.82
C TRP A 10 9.81 11.75 -9.62
N GLY A 11 9.04 12.84 -9.59
CA GLY A 11 9.13 13.88 -8.57
C GLY A 11 7.78 14.27 -8.00
N SER A 12 7.79 14.77 -6.76
CA SER A 12 6.60 15.29 -6.07
C SER A 12 6.19 16.70 -6.52
N ASP A 13 7.00 17.32 -7.38
CA ASP A 13 6.82 18.65 -7.97
C ASP A 13 5.96 18.64 -9.24
N VAL A 14 5.47 17.46 -9.66
CA VAL A 14 4.60 17.31 -10.82
C VAL A 14 3.14 17.48 -10.45
N THR A 15 2.33 17.99 -11.38
CA THR A 15 0.87 17.95 -11.26
C THR A 15 0.40 16.49 -11.35
N PRO A 16 -0.27 15.95 -10.31
CA PRO A 16 -0.80 14.58 -10.34
C PRO A 16 -1.91 14.46 -11.40
N VAL A 17 -2.00 13.29 -12.03
CA VAL A 17 -3.22 12.89 -12.76
C VAL A 17 -4.06 11.96 -11.90
N GLU A 18 -5.35 11.87 -12.18
CA GLU A 18 -6.20 10.87 -11.53
C GLU A 18 -5.67 9.45 -11.82
N PHE A 19 -5.63 8.62 -10.78
CA PHE A 19 -5.19 7.24 -10.89
C PHE A 19 -6.26 6.31 -10.30
N PRO A 20 -6.87 5.44 -11.12
CA PRO A 20 -7.91 4.56 -10.63
C PRO A 20 -7.33 3.41 -9.81
N VAL A 21 -7.90 3.20 -8.63
CA VAL A 21 -7.59 2.05 -7.76
C VAL A 21 -8.86 1.24 -7.51
N HIS A 22 -8.73 -0.08 -7.52
CA HIS A 22 -9.79 -0.98 -7.11
C HIS A 22 -9.58 -1.38 -5.65
N VAL A 23 -10.56 -1.11 -4.80
CA VAL A 23 -10.57 -1.53 -3.39
C VAL A 23 -11.44 -2.77 -3.29
N SER A 24 -10.84 -3.90 -2.92
CA SER A 24 -11.60 -5.13 -2.69
C SER A 24 -12.48 -4.99 -1.44
N VAL A 25 -13.54 -5.80 -1.38
CA VAL A 25 -14.34 -5.91 -0.15
C VAL A 25 -13.40 -6.28 1.01
N PRO A 26 -13.39 -5.52 2.12
CA PRO A 26 -12.55 -5.83 3.25
C PRO A 26 -12.80 -7.23 3.80
N VAL A 27 -11.74 -7.90 4.23
CA VAL A 27 -11.81 -9.21 4.88
C VAL A 27 -11.64 -9.00 6.38
N GLU A 28 -12.66 -9.38 7.15
CA GLU A 28 -12.58 -9.41 8.61
C GLU A 28 -11.79 -10.65 9.07
N LEU A 29 -10.80 -10.43 9.92
CA LEU A 29 -9.85 -11.44 10.42
C LEU A 29 -10.05 -11.75 11.90
N GLY A 30 -10.90 -10.99 12.60
CA GLY A 30 -11.26 -11.24 14.00
C GLY A 30 -11.32 -9.96 14.83
N ALA A 31 -11.11 -10.08 16.14
CA ALA A 31 -11.21 -8.97 17.10
C ALA A 31 -9.94 -8.12 17.23
N GLY A 32 -8.96 -8.27 16.33
CA GLY A 32 -7.73 -7.46 16.33
C GLY A 32 -8.03 -5.97 16.13
N GLY A 33 -7.20 -5.10 16.72
CA GLY A 33 -7.36 -3.65 16.64
C GLY A 33 -6.55 -2.98 15.52
N GLU A 34 -5.77 -3.75 14.77
CA GLU A 34 -4.85 -3.25 13.75
C GLU A 34 -5.38 -3.49 12.33
N LEU A 35 -4.92 -2.68 11.38
CA LEU A 35 -5.35 -2.73 9.99
C LEU A 35 -4.22 -3.29 9.11
N ALA A 36 -4.51 -4.28 8.27
CA ALA A 36 -3.61 -4.70 7.20
C ALA A 36 -4.06 -4.13 5.84
N VAL A 37 -3.09 -3.67 5.06
CA VAL A 37 -3.30 -3.10 3.72
C VAL A 37 -2.34 -3.78 2.74
N GLY A 38 -2.89 -4.35 1.68
CA GLY A 38 -2.12 -4.94 0.58
C GLY A 38 -2.22 -4.10 -0.68
N LEU A 39 -1.09 -3.66 -1.22
CA LEU A 39 -1.02 -2.82 -2.42
C LEU A 39 -0.51 -3.64 -3.62
N SER A 40 -1.41 -3.99 -4.53
CA SER A 40 -1.13 -4.74 -5.75
C SER A 40 -1.01 -3.80 -6.95
N VAL A 41 0.19 -3.30 -7.23
CA VAL A 41 0.45 -2.42 -8.39
C VAL A 41 1.03 -3.20 -9.56
N THR A 42 2.09 -3.98 -9.30
CA THR A 42 2.78 -4.73 -10.35
C THR A 42 2.28 -6.17 -10.48
N ASN A 43 1.98 -6.81 -9.35
CA ASN A 43 1.42 -8.15 -9.27
C ASN A 43 0.34 -8.18 -8.18
N GLY A 44 -0.58 -9.15 -8.26
CA GLY A 44 -1.52 -9.42 -7.17
C GLY A 44 -0.80 -10.06 -5.99
N LEU A 45 -1.00 -9.51 -4.79
CA LEU A 45 -0.47 -10.07 -3.52
C LEU A 45 -1.55 -10.47 -2.51
N ALA A 46 -2.82 -10.20 -2.83
CA ALA A 46 -3.89 -10.24 -1.85
C ALA A 46 -4.08 -11.61 -1.20
N GLU A 47 -3.98 -12.69 -1.98
CA GLU A 47 -4.12 -14.06 -1.49
C GLU A 47 -2.94 -14.47 -0.60
N ASP A 48 -1.71 -14.16 -1.00
CA ASP A 48 -0.49 -14.46 -0.25
C ASP A 48 -0.45 -13.70 1.08
N VAL A 49 -0.82 -12.41 1.07
CA VAL A 49 -0.92 -11.61 2.30
C VAL A 49 -2.01 -12.15 3.21
N LEU A 50 -3.16 -12.54 2.68
CA LEU A 50 -4.24 -13.11 3.49
C LEU A 50 -3.82 -14.45 4.14
N ALA A 51 -3.11 -15.30 3.40
CA ALA A 51 -2.54 -16.53 3.92
C ALA A 51 -1.52 -16.26 5.04
N TYR A 52 -0.62 -15.28 4.82
CA TYR A 52 0.34 -14.85 5.83
C TYR A 52 -0.34 -14.34 7.10
N LEU A 53 -1.33 -13.44 6.98
CA LEU A 53 -2.03 -12.86 8.11
C LEU A 53 -2.72 -13.94 8.96
N ARG A 54 -3.39 -14.91 8.31
CA ARG A 54 -4.06 -16.03 8.99
C ARG A 54 -3.08 -16.98 9.70
N GLY A 55 -1.86 -17.12 9.18
CA GLY A 55 -0.80 -17.90 9.81
C GLY A 55 0.00 -17.14 10.86
N SER A 56 -0.19 -15.82 10.98
CA SER A 56 0.54 -14.95 11.89
C SER A 56 -0.21 -14.72 13.21
N ALA A 57 0.50 -14.34 14.26
CA ALA A 57 -0.09 -13.89 15.52
C ALA A 57 -0.28 -12.35 15.57
N LEU A 58 -0.39 -11.68 14.42
CA LEU A 58 -0.57 -10.23 14.37
C LEU A 58 -1.99 -9.85 14.83
N PRO A 59 -2.17 -8.79 15.64
CA PRO A 59 -3.49 -8.39 16.14
C PRO A 59 -4.27 -7.57 15.09
N VAL A 60 -4.29 -8.05 13.84
CA VAL A 60 -5.01 -7.45 12.72
C VAL A 60 -6.46 -7.89 12.75
N GLY A 61 -7.39 -6.94 12.82
CA GLY A 61 -8.83 -7.20 12.76
C GLY A 61 -9.39 -7.20 11.34
N ARG A 62 -8.78 -6.42 10.44
CA ARG A 62 -9.26 -6.23 9.07
C ARG A 62 -8.12 -6.18 8.07
N PHE A 63 -8.33 -6.81 6.91
CA PHE A 63 -7.46 -6.69 5.74
C PHE A 63 -8.19 -5.98 4.59
N VAL A 64 -7.50 -5.04 3.95
CA VAL A 64 -7.99 -4.32 2.76
C VAL A 64 -6.97 -4.46 1.63
N ALA A 65 -7.40 -5.06 0.52
CA ALA A 65 -6.60 -5.14 -0.70
C ALA A 65 -6.95 -3.97 -1.63
N ILE A 66 -5.91 -3.26 -2.08
CA ILE A 66 -6.00 -2.14 -3.04
C ILE A 66 -5.14 -2.51 -4.25
N ALA A 67 -5.75 -2.54 -5.43
CA ALA A 67 -5.08 -2.88 -6.68
C ALA A 67 -5.09 -1.68 -7.65
N ALA A 68 -4.06 -1.58 -8.49
CA ALA A 68 -4.13 -0.70 -9.66
C ALA A 68 -5.24 -1.19 -10.61
N ALA A 69 -6.01 -0.27 -11.18
CA ALA A 69 -7.06 -0.59 -12.14
C ALA A 69 -6.59 -0.31 -13.59
N PRO A 70 -7.09 -1.05 -14.60
CA PRO A 70 -8.06 -2.15 -14.49
C PRO A 70 -7.48 -3.45 -13.90
N ALA A 71 -6.16 -3.61 -13.93
CA ALA A 71 -5.47 -4.72 -13.29
C ALA A 71 -4.02 -4.33 -12.92
N PRO A 72 -3.42 -4.98 -11.90
CA PRO A 72 -2.00 -4.86 -11.62
C PRO A 72 -1.16 -5.24 -12.86
N SER A 73 -0.13 -4.45 -13.14
CA SER A 73 0.82 -4.73 -14.21
C SER A 73 2.12 -3.95 -14.01
N ARG A 74 3.20 -4.41 -14.64
CA ARG A 74 4.49 -3.71 -14.62
C ARG A 74 4.44 -2.29 -15.20
N THR A 75 3.42 -2.00 -16.01
CA THR A 75 3.20 -0.72 -16.68
C THR A 75 2.04 0.07 -16.08
N ALA A 76 1.45 -0.39 -14.96
CA ALA A 76 0.28 0.24 -14.36
C ALA A 76 0.51 1.71 -13.98
N ILE A 77 1.74 2.06 -13.59
CA ILE A 77 2.16 3.44 -13.32
C ILE A 77 3.15 3.88 -14.42
N PRO A 78 2.67 4.54 -15.48
CA PRO A 78 3.50 4.85 -16.65
C PRO A 78 4.48 6.01 -16.45
N GLY A 79 4.34 6.81 -15.39
CA GLY A 79 5.21 7.96 -15.16
C GLY A 79 4.90 8.73 -13.88
N ALA A 80 5.63 9.83 -13.69
CA ALA A 80 5.64 10.61 -12.45
C ALA A 80 4.26 11.12 -12.02
N ALA A 81 3.48 11.68 -12.94
CA ALA A 81 2.15 12.22 -12.64
C ALA A 81 1.17 11.13 -12.19
N SER A 82 1.21 9.97 -12.84
CA SER A 82 0.42 8.79 -12.45
C SER A 82 0.90 8.21 -11.12
N ALA A 83 2.21 8.23 -10.85
CA ALA A 83 2.76 7.77 -9.58
C ALA A 83 2.29 8.64 -8.40
N MET A 84 2.27 9.96 -8.59
CA MET A 84 1.70 10.89 -7.63
C MET A 84 0.18 10.72 -7.47
N GLY A 85 -0.54 10.52 -8.57
CA GLY A 85 -1.97 10.20 -8.56
C GLY A 85 -2.28 8.95 -7.74
N TRP A 86 -1.54 7.87 -8.01
CA TRP A 86 -1.64 6.61 -7.29
C TRP A 86 -1.34 6.79 -5.80
N ALA A 87 -0.26 7.51 -5.45
CA ALA A 87 0.11 7.74 -4.08
C ALA A 87 -0.97 8.52 -3.30
N LEU A 88 -1.59 9.53 -3.93
CA LEU A 88 -2.71 10.28 -3.36
C LEU A 88 -3.95 9.40 -3.17
N ALA A 89 -4.33 8.62 -4.19
CA ALA A 89 -5.49 7.74 -4.16
C ALA A 89 -5.36 6.67 -3.07
N VAL A 90 -4.22 5.96 -3.03
CA VAL A 90 -3.94 4.93 -2.02
C VAL A 90 -3.96 5.53 -0.62
N ARG A 91 -3.26 6.65 -0.40
CA ARG A 91 -3.26 7.32 0.89
C ARG A 91 -4.67 7.67 1.35
N GLN A 92 -5.51 8.18 0.44
CA GLN A 92 -6.87 8.55 0.79
C GLN A 92 -7.69 7.32 1.21
N VAL A 93 -7.64 6.23 0.45
CA VAL A 93 -8.30 4.96 0.82
C VAL A 93 -7.83 4.47 2.19
N VAL A 94 -6.52 4.44 2.43
CA VAL A 94 -5.97 3.96 3.71
C VAL A 94 -6.41 4.84 4.87
N ARG A 95 -6.46 6.17 4.70
CA ARG A 95 -6.98 7.09 5.73
C ARG A 95 -8.44 6.82 6.05
N ASP A 96 -9.25 6.55 5.05
CA ASP A 96 -10.67 6.26 5.26
C ASP A 96 -10.87 4.93 5.97
N GLN A 97 -10.07 3.91 5.66
CA GLN A 97 -10.06 2.63 6.38
C GLN A 97 -9.60 2.75 7.82
N VAL A 98 -8.54 3.54 8.08
CA VAL A 98 -8.10 3.85 9.45
C VAL A 98 -9.20 4.56 10.24
N ARG A 99 -9.89 5.53 9.64
CA ARG A 99 -11.01 6.23 10.29
C ARG A 99 -12.18 5.31 10.58
N ALA A 100 -12.54 4.45 9.64
CA ALA A 100 -13.66 3.52 9.78
C ALA A 100 -13.41 2.43 10.83
N THR A 101 -12.15 2.04 11.04
CA THR A 101 -11.77 0.99 12.00
C THR A 101 -11.30 1.55 13.35
N GLY A 102 -10.84 2.80 13.39
CA GLY A 102 -10.15 3.36 14.56
C GLY A 102 -8.73 2.83 14.76
N ALA A 103 -8.19 2.06 13.80
CA ALA A 103 -6.90 1.38 13.92
C ALA A 103 -5.76 2.33 14.31
N ARG A 104 -4.90 1.87 15.23
CA ARG A 104 -3.72 2.63 15.72
C ARG A 104 -2.41 2.16 15.11
N LYS A 105 -2.45 1.11 14.31
CA LYS A 105 -1.32 0.58 13.56
C LYS A 105 -1.78 0.03 12.21
N VAL A 106 -0.94 0.24 11.19
CA VAL A 106 -1.12 -0.28 9.83
C VAL A 106 -0.01 -1.28 9.49
N HIS A 107 -0.37 -2.42 8.92
CA HIS A 107 0.54 -3.39 8.32
C HIS A 107 0.47 -3.24 6.81
N LEU A 108 1.54 -2.73 6.19
CA LEU A 108 1.56 -2.38 4.78
C LEU A 108 2.41 -3.37 3.98
N PHE A 109 1.77 -4.04 3.02
CA PHE A 109 2.38 -4.95 2.06
C PHE A 109 2.30 -4.31 0.67
N LEU A 110 3.39 -4.35 -0.10
CA LEU A 110 3.46 -3.65 -1.40
C LEU A 110 4.15 -4.49 -2.46
N SER A 111 3.46 -4.67 -3.60
CA SER A 111 4.06 -5.10 -4.87
C SER A 111 3.94 -3.93 -5.84
N GLY A 112 5.01 -3.16 -6.00
CA GLY A 112 5.01 -1.97 -6.84
C GLY A 112 6.39 -1.41 -7.16
N PRO A 113 6.47 -0.41 -8.06
CA PRO A 113 7.73 0.24 -8.40
C PRO A 113 8.28 1.01 -7.20
N ALA A 114 9.59 0.92 -6.96
CA ALA A 114 10.27 1.63 -5.88
C ALA A 114 10.04 3.15 -5.93
N GLY A 115 10.00 3.74 -7.13
CA GLY A 115 9.69 5.16 -7.27
C GLY A 115 8.27 5.52 -6.82
N GLY A 116 7.30 4.63 -7.02
CA GLY A 116 5.95 4.79 -6.47
C GLY A 116 5.98 4.72 -4.94
N ALA A 117 6.59 3.67 -4.39
CA ALA A 117 6.73 3.47 -2.94
C ALA A 117 7.34 4.70 -2.25
N LEU A 118 8.37 5.29 -2.86
CA LEU A 118 9.01 6.49 -2.36
C LEU A 118 8.02 7.66 -2.30
N LEU A 119 7.35 7.99 -3.41
CA LEU A 119 6.35 9.07 -3.49
C LEU A 119 5.20 8.85 -2.50
N LEU A 120 4.76 7.61 -2.32
CA LEU A 120 3.78 7.26 -1.29
C LEU A 120 4.29 7.58 0.11
N GLY A 121 5.51 7.14 0.44
CA GLY A 121 6.16 7.43 1.71
C GLY A 121 6.25 8.93 2.02
N HIS A 122 6.54 9.76 1.02
CA HIS A 122 6.57 11.22 1.18
C HIS A 122 5.21 11.83 1.52
N LEU A 123 4.13 11.24 1.01
CA LEU A 123 2.77 11.66 1.32
C LEU A 123 2.23 11.01 2.60
N TRP A 124 2.91 10.03 3.19
CA TRP A 124 2.44 9.15 4.26
C TRP A 124 2.31 9.81 5.65
N ASN A 125 1.92 11.09 5.67
CA ASN A 125 1.64 11.87 6.87
C ASN A 125 0.21 11.66 7.36
N ARG A 126 0.04 11.66 8.69
CA ARG A 126 -1.26 11.46 9.39
C ARG A 126 -1.87 10.07 9.13
N ILE A 127 -1.03 9.07 8.92
CA ILE A 127 -1.35 7.65 9.06
C ILE A 127 -0.74 7.20 10.39
N PRO A 128 -1.41 6.32 11.17
CA PRO A 128 -0.81 5.75 12.38
C PRO A 128 0.50 5.00 12.08
N SER A 129 1.19 4.58 13.14
CA SER A 129 2.40 3.77 13.04
C SER A 129 2.22 2.65 12.01
N THR A 130 3.14 2.58 11.04
CA THR A 130 3.01 1.69 9.88
C THR A 130 4.20 0.73 9.82
N GLN A 131 3.95 -0.56 9.99
CA GLN A 131 4.92 -1.61 9.75
C GLN A 131 4.91 -1.98 8.27
N LEU A 132 6.04 -1.79 7.58
CA LEU A 132 6.23 -2.30 6.22
C LEU A 132 6.62 -3.77 6.23
N TYR A 133 6.21 -4.51 5.21
CA TYR A 133 6.55 -5.92 5.02
C TYR A 133 7.25 -6.13 3.68
N GLU A 134 8.31 -6.93 3.70
CA GLU A 134 9.00 -7.42 2.51
C GLU A 134 8.55 -8.85 2.19
N ASP A 135 8.35 -9.10 0.90
CA ASP A 135 8.04 -10.43 0.35
C ASP A 135 9.32 -11.27 0.30
N LEU A 136 9.30 -12.44 0.93
CA LEU A 136 10.41 -13.39 0.98
C LEU A 136 10.24 -14.59 0.04
N SER A 137 9.07 -14.76 -0.59
CA SER A 137 8.77 -15.83 -1.55
C SER A 137 9.26 -17.24 -1.11
N PRO A 138 8.56 -17.93 -0.17
CA PRO A 138 7.25 -17.60 0.39
C PRO A 138 7.31 -16.82 1.71
N GLY A 139 6.24 -16.08 1.97
CA GLY A 139 5.99 -15.41 3.24
C GLY A 139 6.46 -13.95 3.27
N TYR A 140 6.27 -13.32 4.42
CA TYR A 140 6.61 -11.92 4.63
C TYR A 140 7.41 -11.73 5.92
N ALA A 141 8.35 -10.79 5.88
CA ALA A 141 9.05 -10.34 7.07
C ALA A 141 8.80 -8.85 7.33
N PRO A 142 8.72 -8.43 8.60
CA PRO A 142 8.70 -7.01 8.92
C PRO A 142 10.01 -6.37 8.48
N ALA A 143 9.89 -5.31 7.70
CA ALA A 143 11.00 -4.47 7.27
C ALA A 143 11.01 -3.21 8.14
N PHE A 144 10.90 -2.04 7.51
CA PHE A 144 10.95 -0.75 8.22
C PHE A 144 9.66 -0.40 8.96
N LEU A 145 9.78 0.20 10.13
CA LEU A 145 8.67 0.78 10.90
C LEU A 145 8.65 2.30 10.71
N ILE A 146 7.56 2.83 10.17
CA ILE A 146 7.32 4.27 10.09
C ILE A 146 6.59 4.69 11.38
N PRO A 147 7.18 5.55 12.23
CA PRO A 147 6.49 6.05 13.42
C PRO A 147 5.31 6.95 13.03
N GLY A 148 4.24 6.89 13.82
CA GLY A 148 3.00 7.67 13.63
C GLY A 148 3.03 9.02 14.31
#